data_AF-A0A1H8IGW3-F1
#
_entry.id   AF-A0A1H8IGW3-F1
#
_cell.length_a   1.000
_cell.length_b   1.000
_cell.length_c   1.000
_cell.angle_alpha   90.00
_cell.angle_beta   90.00
_cell.angle_gamma   90.00
#
_symmetry.space_group_name_H-M   'P 1'
#
loop_
_entity.id
_entity.type
_entity.pdbx_description
1 polymer ?
#
loop_
_entity_poly.entity_id
_entity_poly.type
_entity_poly.pdbx_seq_one_letter_code
_entity_poly.pdbx_strand_id
1 'polypeptide(L)' 'MIRKGDAVGQVVYVLAKLGYPRPQIERVVKELRNTFNLKCTGRVFDMNLTSGRADRKHLLPTVDSRDHPESR' A
#
# COMPACT_ATOMS: atom_id res chain seq x y z
N MET A 1 8.99 -3.64 -18.82
CA MET A 1 8.38 -4.96 -18.53
C MET A 1 8.54 -5.22 -17.03
N ILE A 2 7.44 -5.33 -16.27
CA ILE A 2 7.52 -5.63 -14.82
C ILE A 2 7.88 -7.11 -14.68
N ARG A 3 8.94 -7.44 -13.92
CA ARG A 3 9.26 -8.86 -13.65
C ARG A 3 8.12 -9.45 -12.81
N LYS A 4 7.74 -10.71 -13.05
CA LYS A 4 6.63 -11.36 -12.31
C LYS A 4 6.76 -11.25 -10.78
N GLY A 5 7.98 -11.22 -10.23
CA GLY A 5 8.24 -11.02 -8.80
C GLY A 5 7.95 -9.61 -8.28
N ASP A 6 7.97 -8.61 -9.14
CA ASP A 6 7.74 -7.20 -8.79
C ASP A 6 6.25 -6.82 -8.84
N ALA A 7 5.45 -7.60 -9.57
CA ALA A 7 4.02 -7.32 -9.76
C ALA A 7 3.24 -7.24 -8.44
N VAL A 8 3.49 -8.18 -7.51
CA VAL A 8 2.82 -8.17 -6.19
C VAL A 8 3.29 -6.99 -5.34
N GLY A 9 4.57 -6.63 -5.42
CA GLY A 9 5.11 -5.45 -4.74
C GLY A 9 4.42 -4.16 -5.21
N GLN A 10 4.20 -4.02 -6.51
CA GLN A 10 3.48 -2.86 -7.07
C GLN A 10 2.03 -2.79 -6.60
N VAL A 11 1.32 -3.93 -6.51
CA VAL A 11 -0.04 -3.96 -5.95
C VAL A 11 -0.04 -3.51 -4.49
N VAL A 12 0.91 -3.99 -3.68
CA VAL A 12 1.05 -3.57 -2.28
C VAL A 12 1.30 -2.06 -2.19
N TYR A 13 2.22 -1.54 -2.99
CA TYR A 13 2.53 -0.11 -3.04
C TYR A 13 1.30 0.73 -3.39
N VAL A 14 0.55 0.36 -4.44
CA VAL A 14 -0.64 1.09 -4.87
C VAL A 14 -1.72 1.06 -3.80
N LEU A 15 -2.02 -0.10 -3.22
CA LEU A 15 -3.04 -0.19 -2.16
C LEU A 15 -2.63 0.59 -0.91
N ALA A 16 -1.34 0.55 -0.53
CA ALA A 16 -0.81 1.35 0.56
C ALA A 16 -0.95 2.85 0.30
N LYS A 17 -0.64 3.29 -0.92
CA LYS A 17 -0.79 4.67 -1.38
C LYS A 17 -2.24 5.15 -1.35
N LEU A 18 -3.16 4.29 -1.75
CA LEU A 18 -4.60 4.52 -1.68
C LEU A 18 -5.16 4.48 -0.24
N GLY A 19 -4.35 4.06 0.74
CA GLY A 19 -4.70 4.12 2.16
C GLY A 19 -5.40 2.86 2.68
N TYR A 20 -5.34 1.75 1.94
CA TYR A 20 -5.91 0.49 2.42
C TYR A 20 -5.18 -0.01 3.67
N PRO A 21 -5.91 -0.57 4.66
CA PRO A 21 -5.31 -1.09 5.87
C PRO A 21 -4.52 -2.38 5.57
N ARG A 22 -3.43 -2.59 6.31
CA ARG A 22 -2.50 -3.73 6.11
C ARG A 22 -3.23 -5.10 6.02
N PRO A 23 -4.21 -5.43 6.89
CA PRO A 23 -4.90 -6.72 6.80
C PRO A 23 -5.68 -6.94 5.49
N GLN A 24 -6.21 -5.87 4.88
CA GLN A 24 -6.89 -5.98 3.57
C GLN A 24 -5.86 -6.22 2.46
N ILE A 25 -4.74 -5.51 2.49
CA ILE A 25 -3.65 -5.69 1.53
C ILE A 25 -3.08 -7.12 1.62
N GLU A 26 -2.90 -7.65 2.83
CA GLU A 26 -2.44 -9.03 3.04
C GLU A 26 -3.41 -10.06 2.46
N ARG A 27 -4.73 -9.86 2.57
CA ARG A 27 -5.73 -10.73 1.91
C ARG A 27 -5.59 -10.72 0.39
N VAL A 28 -5.53 -9.53 -0.21
CA VAL A 28 -5.38 -9.39 -1.67
C VAL A 28 -4.10 -10.06 -2.15
N VAL A 29 -2.98 -9.84 -1.45
CA VAL A 29 -1.70 -10.48 -1.79
C VAL A 29 -1.78 -11.99 -1.66
N LYS A 30 -2.44 -12.52 -0.63
CA LYS A 30 -2.64 -13.97 -0.48
C LYS A 30 -3.42 -14.56 -1.65
N GLU A 31 -4.51 -13.91 -2.06
CA GLU A 31 -5.30 -14.32 -3.22
C GLU A 31 -4.47 -14.26 -4.51
N LEU A 32 -3.75 -13.17 -4.76
CA LEU A 32 -2.89 -13.04 -5.94
C LEU A 32 -1.80 -14.11 -6.02
N ARG A 33 -1.18 -14.43 -4.88
CA ARG A 33 -0.18 -15.50 -4.79
C ARG A 33 -0.78 -16.86 -5.13
N ASN A 34 -1.97 -17.14 -4.62
CA ASN A 34 -2.66 -18.42 -4.83
C ASN A 34 -3.17 -18.58 -6.26
N THR A 35 -3.81 -17.54 -6.81
CA THR A 35 -4.45 -17.58 -8.15
C THR A 35 -3.42 -17.58 -9.28
N PHE A 36 -2.34 -16.80 -9.14
CA PHE A 36 -1.38 -16.57 -10.22
C PHE A 36 0.01 -17.18 -9.97
N ASN A 37 0.16 -17.98 -8.91
CA ASN A 37 1.43 -18.59 -8.48
C ASN A 37 2.58 -17.57 -8.40
N LEU A 38 2.28 -16.39 -7.87
CA LEU A 38 3.24 -15.30 -7.75
C LEU A 38 4.04 -15.42 -6.45
N LYS A 39 5.30 -14.98 -6.49
CA LYS A 39 6.15 -14.88 -5.30
C LYS A 39 6.12 -13.46 -4.74
N CYS A 40 5.94 -13.34 -3.44
CA CYS A 40 6.12 -12.09 -2.70
C CYS A 40 6.74 -12.43 -1.35
N THR A 41 7.93 -11.90 -1.09
CA THR A 41 8.61 -12.08 0.20
C THR A 41 8.09 -11.03 1.19
N GLY A 42 8.17 -11.33 2.49
CA GLY A 42 7.80 -10.37 3.54
C GLY A 42 8.56 -9.05 3.39
N ARG A 43 9.86 -9.11 3.06
CA ARG A 43 10.68 -7.92 2.80
C ARG A 43 10.16 -7.07 1.64
N VAL A 44 9.77 -7.68 0.52
CA VAL A 44 9.20 -6.96 -0.63
C VAL A 44 7.85 -6.35 -0.25
N PHE A 45 7.02 -7.08 0.48
CA PHE A 45 5.75 -6.57 0.99
C PHE A 45 5.95 -5.34 1.87
N ASP A 46 6.76 -5.44 2.92
CA ASP A 46 6.95 -4.36 3.91
C ASP A 46 7.60 -3.12 3.28
N MET A 47 8.56 -3.31 2.36
CA MET A 47 9.19 -2.22 1.62
C MET A 47 8.15 -1.43 0.81
N ASN A 48 7.36 -2.13 -0.02
CA ASN A 48 6.35 -1.48 -0.86
C ASN A 48 5.21 -0.86 -0.03
N LEU A 49 4.82 -1.50 1.07
CA LEU A 49 3.83 -0.97 2.01
C LEU A 49 4.32 0.36 2.61
N THR A 50 5.59 0.41 3.02
CA THR A 50 6.21 1.62 3.60
C THR A 50 6.31 2.72 2.56
N SER A 51 6.82 2.42 1.36
CA SER A 51 6.94 3.39 0.27
C SER A 51 5.58 3.95 -0.14
N GLY A 52 4.56 3.11 -0.31
CA GLY A 52 3.22 3.58 -0.68
C GLY A 52 2.60 4.49 0.39
N ARG A 53 2.79 4.16 1.67
CA ARG A 53 2.36 5.03 2.78
C ARG A 53 3.12 6.35 2.84
N ALA A 54 4.43 6.34 2.58
CA ALA A 54 5.23 7.56 2.51
C ALA A 54 4.73 8.47 1.39
N ASP A 55 4.54 7.92 0.19
CA ASP A 55 4.02 8.66 -0.96
C ASP A 55 2.61 9.20 -0.74
N ARG A 56 1.76 8.44 -0.04
CA ARG A 56 0.44 8.95 0.36
C ARG A 56 0.55 10.23 1.17
N LYS A 57 1.47 10.30 2.14
CA LYS A 57 1.67 11.52 2.97
C LYS A 57 2.11 12.73 2.13
N HIS A 58 2.80 12.50 1.02
CA HIS A 58 3.21 13.56 0.09
C HIS A 58 2.06 14.03 -0.82
N LEU A 59 1.16 13.14 -1.23
CA LEU A 59 0.05 13.47 -2.15
C LEU A 59 -1.22 13.97 -1.46
N LEU A 60 -1.47 13.46 -0.26
CA LEU A 60 -2.55 13.88 0.60
C LEU A 60 -1.87 14.35 1.88
N PRO A 61 -1.51 15.65 2.00
CA PRO A 61 -1.15 16.17 3.31
C PRO A 61 -2.29 15.77 4.23
N THR A 62 -1.97 15.02 5.28
CA THR A 62 -2.93 14.83 6.37
C THR A 62 -3.34 16.23 6.76
N VAL A 63 -4.59 16.61 6.46
CA VAL A 63 -5.21 17.77 7.09
C VAL A 63 -4.98 17.52 8.57
N ASP A 64 -4.12 18.33 9.18
CA ASP A 64 -3.90 18.22 10.61
C ASP A 64 -5.28 18.39 11.22
N SER A 65 -5.74 17.47 12.06
CA SER A 65 -7.08 17.55 12.65
C SER A 65 -7.24 18.79 13.56
N ARG A 66 -6.18 19.60 13.67
CA ARG A 66 -6.11 20.92 14.30
C ARG A 66 -6.50 22.08 13.38
N ASP A 67 -6.56 21.87 12.06
CA ASP A 67 -6.92 22.89 11.07
C ASP A 67 -8.40 22.82 10.66
N HIS A 68 -9.28 22.53 11.63
CA HIS A 68 -10.71 22.82 11.48
C HIS A 68 -11.02 24.15 12.20
N PRO A 69 -10.94 25.31 11.52
CA PRO A 69 -11.52 26.55 12.02
C PRO A 69 -13.03 26.53 11.76
N GLU A 70 -13.74 25.54 12.30
CA GLU A 70 -15.19 25.57 12.37
C GLU A 70 -15.62 25.13 13.76
N SER A 71 -15.56 26.06 14.71
CA SER A 71 -16.63 26.29 15.70
C SER A 71 -16.21 27.37 16.71
N ARG A 72 -16.73 28.58 16.46
CA ARG A 72 -17.00 29.67 17.42
C ARG A 72 -15.83 30.42 18.06
#